data_AF-A0AA38MLE1-F1
#
_entry.id   AF-A0AA38MLE1-F1
#
_cell.length_a   1.000
_cell.length_b   1.000
_cell.length_c   1.000
_cell.angle_alpha   90.00
_cell.angle_beta   90.00
_cell.angle_gamma   90.00
#
_symmetry.space_group_name_H-M   'P 1'
#
loop_
_entity.id
_entity.type
_entity.pdbx_description
1 polymer ?
#
loop_
_entity_poly.entity_id
_entity_poly.type
_entity_poly.pdbx_seq_one_letter_code
_entity_poly.pdbx_strand_id
1 'polypeptide(L)'
;MKFTLLSYIVINLLIVTQSYKPVFLIHGIMTGSVCMDLIKARIEEKHPGTMVFNTDRFGGWSSLENMWYQAQQIGSDLINITQLYPEGIHLLGYSQGALLSRTILQAFPEHNVKNFISLSGPQAGQYGTDFLHLIFPDLALKSAFELFYSRVGQHTSVGNYWNDPYHQTLYKEYSQYLPYVNNEIKSNRSEEFKKGITKLNKMILIGGPDDNVITPWESSQFGYYGENNTVVNLIDRDIYKNDLIGLKTLDDAGRLKIITVPGVDHFMWHLNISIVDNFILPYLD
;
A
#
# COMPACT_ATOMS: atom_id res chain seq x y z
N MET A 1 32.90 56.58 -41.56
CA MET A 1 32.91 55.44 -40.60
C MET A 1 31.47 55.12 -40.23
N LYS A 2 30.90 54.01 -40.73
CA LYS A 2 29.60 53.50 -40.27
C LYS A 2 29.89 52.38 -39.28
N PHE A 3 29.50 52.56 -38.01
CA PHE A 3 29.56 51.52 -37.00
C PHE A 3 28.32 50.65 -37.13
N THR A 4 28.50 49.39 -37.53
CA THR A 4 27.48 48.36 -37.49
C THR A 4 27.49 47.76 -36.08
N LEU A 5 26.43 48.00 -35.30
CA LEU A 5 26.25 47.40 -33.99
C LEU A 5 25.76 45.96 -34.16
N LEU A 6 26.59 44.98 -33.82
CA LEU A 6 26.19 43.56 -33.78
C LEU A 6 25.53 43.28 -32.42
N SER A 7 24.22 43.05 -32.43
CA SER A 7 23.46 42.60 -31.26
C SER A 7 23.65 41.10 -31.10
N TYR A 8 24.39 40.66 -30.07
CA TYR A 8 24.43 39.25 -29.68
C TYR A 8 23.14 38.89 -28.92
N ILE A 9 22.31 38.04 -29.53
CA ILE A 9 21.17 37.41 -28.86
C ILE A 9 21.71 36.24 -28.04
N VAL A 10 21.74 36.39 -26.72
CA VAL A 10 22.01 35.28 -25.79
C VAL A 10 20.71 34.50 -25.61
N ILE A 11 20.63 33.33 -26.26
CA ILE A 11 19.54 32.38 -26.04
C ILE A 11 19.84 31.64 -24.73
N ASN A 12 19.16 32.04 -23.65
CA ASN A 12 19.12 31.25 -22.42
C ASN A 12 18.27 30.00 -22.69
N LEU A 13 18.92 28.86 -22.93
CA LEU A 13 18.29 27.55 -22.85
C LEU A 13 17.90 27.30 -21.39
N LEU A 14 16.65 27.56 -21.05
CA LEU A 14 16.02 27.05 -19.85
C LEU A 14 15.96 25.53 -19.98
N ILE A 15 16.93 24.83 -19.37
CA ILE A 15 16.81 23.40 -19.12
C ILE A 15 15.71 23.27 -18.08
N VAL A 16 14.50 22.90 -18.52
CA VAL A 16 13.44 22.50 -17.62
C VAL A 16 13.90 21.18 -17.00
N THR A 17 14.48 21.25 -15.81
CA THR A 17 14.75 20.05 -15.01
C THR A 17 13.39 19.53 -14.55
N GLN A 18 12.95 18.41 -15.09
CA GLN A 18 11.76 17.73 -14.59
C GLN A 18 12.07 17.25 -13.17
N SER A 19 11.55 17.97 -12.17
CA SER A 19 11.75 17.65 -10.76
C SER A 19 10.65 16.71 -10.33
N TYR A 20 10.99 15.44 -10.17
CA TYR A 20 10.09 14.41 -9.68
C TYR A 20 9.87 14.54 -8.18
N LYS A 21 8.68 14.16 -7.71
CA LYS A 21 8.34 14.16 -6.29
C LYS A 21 9.09 13.04 -5.55
N PRO A 22 9.44 13.26 -4.27
CA PRO A 22 10.02 12.19 -3.46
C PRO A 22 9.11 10.98 -3.35
N VAL A 23 9.71 9.82 -3.13
CA VAL A 23 8.99 8.54 -2.97
C VAL A 23 9.36 7.93 -1.62
N PHE A 24 8.35 7.61 -0.81
CA PHE A 24 8.53 6.86 0.43
C PHE A 24 8.18 5.39 0.19
N LEU A 25 9.09 4.47 0.52
CA LEU A 25 8.94 3.03 0.35
C LEU A 25 8.71 2.34 1.69
N ILE A 26 7.76 1.40 1.74
CA ILE A 26 7.48 0.52 2.89
C ILE A 26 7.54 -0.94 2.46
N HIS A 27 8.46 -1.70 3.07
CA HIS A 27 8.68 -3.11 2.79
C HIS A 27 7.59 -4.03 3.37
N GLY A 28 7.63 -5.31 2.99
CA GLY A 28 6.68 -6.34 3.42
C GLY A 28 7.08 -7.04 4.73
N ILE A 29 6.25 -7.97 5.16
CA ILE A 29 6.48 -8.82 6.32
C ILE A 29 7.71 -9.72 6.14
N MET A 30 8.44 -10.00 7.21
CA MET A 30 9.67 -10.79 7.25
C MET A 30 10.78 -10.30 6.30
N THR A 31 10.66 -9.09 5.76
CA THR A 31 11.67 -8.40 4.92
C THR A 31 12.13 -7.12 5.60
N GLY A 32 12.98 -6.33 4.93
CA GLY A 32 13.47 -5.04 5.41
C GLY A 32 13.72 -4.11 4.23
N SER A 33 14.30 -2.93 4.49
CA SER A 33 14.58 -1.91 3.45
C SER A 33 15.27 -2.50 2.20
N VAL A 34 16.22 -3.41 2.40
CA VAL A 34 17.01 -4.06 1.32
C VAL A 34 16.15 -4.70 0.23
N CYS A 35 14.96 -5.25 0.54
CA CYS A 35 14.11 -5.85 -0.49
C CYS A 35 13.61 -4.80 -1.49
N MET A 36 13.52 -3.53 -1.09
CA MET A 36 13.05 -2.44 -1.93
C MET A 36 14.18 -1.78 -2.75
N ASP A 37 15.43 -2.24 -2.62
CA ASP A 37 16.59 -1.60 -3.27
C ASP A 37 16.51 -1.63 -4.80
N LEU A 38 15.97 -2.70 -5.39
CA LEU A 38 15.78 -2.76 -6.85
C LEU A 38 14.79 -1.69 -7.32
N ILE A 39 13.66 -1.53 -6.63
CA ILE A 39 12.68 -0.47 -6.92
C ILE A 39 13.33 0.90 -6.74
N LYS A 40 14.01 1.13 -5.62
CA LYS A 40 14.71 2.39 -5.32
C LYS A 40 15.71 2.75 -6.42
N ALA A 41 16.64 1.84 -6.72
CA ALA A 41 17.69 2.08 -7.70
C ALA A 41 17.09 2.34 -9.09
N ARG A 42 16.02 1.64 -9.46
CA ARG A 42 15.36 1.85 -10.75
C ARG A 42 14.63 3.18 -10.83
N ILE A 43 14.00 3.65 -9.74
CA ILE A 43 13.42 5.00 -9.65
C ILE A 43 14.52 6.05 -9.81
N GLU A 44 15.62 5.94 -9.08
CA GLU A 44 16.74 6.89 -9.13
C GLU A 44 17.42 6.93 -10.51
N GLU A 45 17.50 5.78 -11.20
CA GLU A 45 18.00 5.68 -12.57
C GLU A 45 17.09 6.39 -13.59
N LYS A 46 15.77 6.15 -13.51
CA LYS A 46 14.81 6.64 -14.51
C LYS A 46 14.32 8.05 -14.27
N HIS A 47 14.28 8.47 -13.00
CA HIS A 47 13.89 9.80 -12.58
C HIS A 47 15.06 10.48 -11.84
N PRO A 48 16.12 10.93 -12.55
CA PRO A 48 17.31 11.51 -11.92
C PRO A 48 16.97 12.68 -11.00
N GLY A 49 17.48 12.66 -9.77
CA GLY A 49 17.22 13.67 -8.74
C GLY A 49 16.02 13.39 -7.85
N THR A 50 15.26 12.31 -8.09
CA THR A 50 14.19 11.86 -7.18
C THR A 50 14.78 11.44 -5.84
N MET A 51 14.24 11.98 -4.75
CA MET A 51 14.57 11.54 -3.39
C MET A 51 13.75 10.30 -3.03
N VAL A 52 14.41 9.18 -2.77
CA VAL A 52 13.73 7.94 -2.36
C VAL A 52 14.04 7.61 -0.90
N PHE A 53 13.02 7.67 -0.05
CA PHE A 53 13.08 7.32 1.36
C PHE A 53 12.68 5.85 1.53
N ASN A 54 13.68 4.98 1.71
CA ASN A 54 13.47 3.56 1.93
C ASN A 54 13.53 3.25 3.44
N THR A 55 12.38 3.03 4.08
CA THR A 55 12.34 2.85 5.54
C THR A 55 12.92 1.49 5.94
N ASP A 56 13.74 1.48 7.00
CA ASP A 56 14.24 0.26 7.64
C ASP A 56 13.50 -0.10 8.93
N ARG A 57 12.46 0.69 9.27
CA ARG A 57 11.65 0.42 10.46
C ARG A 57 10.92 -0.91 10.32
N PHE A 58 10.96 -1.70 11.39
CA PHE A 58 10.30 -3.00 11.49
C PHE A 58 10.83 -4.05 10.50
N GLY A 59 12.10 -3.97 10.11
CA GLY A 59 12.76 -5.02 9.34
C GLY A 59 12.77 -6.39 10.04
N GLY A 60 12.67 -7.46 9.26
CA GLY A 60 12.74 -8.85 9.73
C GLY A 60 11.60 -9.20 10.69
N TRP A 61 11.95 -9.80 11.83
CA TRP A 61 10.98 -10.25 12.85
C TRP A 61 10.12 -9.12 13.41
N SER A 62 10.63 -7.88 13.45
CA SER A 62 9.87 -6.74 13.95
C SER A 62 8.65 -6.40 13.07
N SER A 63 8.57 -6.87 11.83
CA SER A 63 7.36 -6.75 11.00
C SER A 63 6.18 -7.61 11.52
N LEU A 64 6.43 -8.51 12.47
CA LEU A 64 5.38 -9.28 13.15
C LEU A 64 4.72 -8.50 14.30
N GLU A 65 5.24 -7.32 14.66
CA GLU A 65 4.66 -6.45 15.68
C GLU A 65 3.26 -5.95 15.27
N ASN A 66 2.46 -5.54 16.25
CA ASN A 66 1.10 -5.05 16.01
C ASN A 66 1.02 -3.95 14.92
N MET A 67 0.08 -4.08 13.98
CA MET A 67 -0.03 -3.19 12.82
C MET A 67 -0.32 -1.73 13.18
N TRP A 68 -1.06 -1.45 14.27
CA TRP A 68 -1.29 -0.07 14.72
C TRP A 68 0.00 0.56 15.25
N TYR A 69 0.83 -0.21 15.95
CA TYR A 69 2.12 0.28 16.42
C TYR A 69 3.04 0.60 15.24
N GLN A 70 3.13 -0.29 14.27
CA GLN A 70 3.88 -0.05 13.04
C GLN A 70 3.38 1.20 12.29
N ALA A 71 2.07 1.32 12.08
CA ALA A 71 1.46 2.46 11.40
C ALA A 71 1.72 3.79 12.13
N GLN A 72 1.67 3.80 13.47
CA GLN A 72 1.96 5.02 14.25
C GLN A 72 3.43 5.47 14.10
N GLN A 73 4.35 4.52 14.14
CA GLN A 73 5.79 4.80 14.09
C GLN A 73 6.22 5.22 12.68
N ILE A 74 5.86 4.46 11.65
CA ILE A 74 6.20 4.78 10.26
C ILE A 74 5.41 6.03 9.80
N GLY A 75 4.16 6.18 10.24
CA GLY A 75 3.35 7.36 9.90
C GLY A 75 3.91 8.66 10.45
N SER A 76 4.46 8.66 11.67
CA SER A 76 5.18 9.83 12.20
C SER A 76 6.37 10.23 11.31
N ASP A 77 7.15 9.26 10.84
CA ASP A 77 8.27 9.51 9.92
C ASP A 77 7.78 10.05 8.57
N LEU A 78 6.71 9.47 8.02
CA LEU A 78 6.08 9.93 6.78
C LEU A 78 5.63 11.40 6.93
N ILE A 79 4.97 11.75 8.03
CA ILE A 79 4.49 13.12 8.25
C ILE A 79 5.65 14.12 8.33
N ASN A 80 6.74 13.79 9.02
CA ASN A 80 7.93 14.63 9.03
C ASN A 80 8.48 14.89 7.62
N ILE A 81 8.50 13.87 6.75
CA ILE A 81 8.92 14.02 5.35
C ILE A 81 7.91 14.85 4.57
N THR A 82 6.61 14.62 4.72
CA THR A 82 5.59 15.41 4.00
C THR A 82 5.68 16.91 4.29
N GLN A 83 6.12 17.29 5.49
CA GLN A 83 6.34 18.69 5.87
C GLN A 83 7.55 19.32 5.16
N LEU A 84 8.59 18.54 4.84
CA LEU A 84 9.75 19.00 4.09
C LEU A 84 9.45 19.21 2.60
N TYR A 85 8.40 18.55 2.09
CA TYR A 85 8.03 18.57 0.68
C TYR A 85 6.58 19.03 0.50
N PRO A 86 6.28 20.33 0.62
CA PRO A 86 4.90 20.85 0.58
C PRO A 86 4.16 20.57 -0.74
N GLU A 87 4.90 20.40 -1.84
CA GLU A 87 4.38 20.01 -3.17
C GLU A 87 3.87 18.56 -3.23
N GLY A 88 4.08 17.78 -2.17
CA GLY A 88 3.65 16.40 -2.02
C GLY A 88 4.72 15.37 -2.40
N ILE A 89 4.48 14.15 -1.94
CA ILE A 89 5.32 12.96 -2.17
C ILE A 89 4.47 11.80 -2.72
N HIS A 90 5.12 10.75 -3.18
CA HIS A 90 4.49 9.46 -3.44
C HIS A 90 4.77 8.46 -2.32
N LEU A 91 3.85 7.50 -2.15
CA LEU A 91 3.98 6.41 -1.20
C LEU A 91 3.83 5.09 -1.95
N LEU A 92 4.75 4.16 -1.71
CA LEU A 92 4.67 2.81 -2.26
C LEU A 92 4.90 1.80 -1.14
N GLY A 93 3.92 0.91 -0.96
CA GLY A 93 4.04 -0.22 -0.04
C GLY A 93 4.02 -1.53 -0.79
N TYR A 94 4.81 -2.51 -0.35
CA TYR A 94 4.81 -3.88 -0.88
C TYR A 94 4.24 -4.85 0.15
N SER A 95 3.39 -5.80 -0.27
CA SER A 95 2.84 -6.85 0.60
C SER A 95 2.16 -6.25 1.85
N GLN A 96 2.50 -6.69 3.06
CA GLN A 96 2.02 -6.06 4.30
C GLN A 96 2.27 -4.54 4.35
N GLY A 97 3.37 -4.06 3.79
CA GLY A 97 3.71 -2.65 3.70
C GLY A 97 2.70 -1.83 2.90
N ALA A 98 1.99 -2.43 1.93
CA ALA A 98 0.89 -1.79 1.22
C ALA A 98 -0.35 -1.59 2.11
N LEU A 99 -0.67 -2.57 2.97
CA LEU A 99 -1.74 -2.41 3.94
C LEU A 99 -1.37 -1.38 5.00
N LEU A 100 -0.13 -1.41 5.51
CA LEU A 100 0.40 -0.38 6.42
C LEU A 100 0.35 1.01 5.80
N SER A 101 0.77 1.16 4.55
CA SER A 101 0.70 2.42 3.79
C SER A 101 -0.72 2.99 3.79
N ARG A 102 -1.71 2.16 3.47
CA ARG A 102 -3.12 2.57 3.52
C ARG A 102 -3.55 3.01 4.91
N THR A 103 -3.19 2.26 5.95
CA THR A 103 -3.49 2.61 7.34
C THR A 103 -2.85 3.93 7.75
N ILE A 104 -1.62 4.20 7.35
CA ILE A 104 -0.93 5.46 7.64
C ILE A 104 -1.70 6.62 7.00
N LEU A 105 -2.08 6.50 5.73
CA LEU A 105 -2.85 7.55 5.05
C LEU A 105 -4.18 7.82 5.75
N GLN A 106 -4.84 6.77 6.24
CA GLN A 106 -6.07 6.90 7.03
C GLN A 106 -5.82 7.54 8.41
N ALA A 107 -4.77 7.12 9.10
CA ALA A 107 -4.48 7.52 10.48
C ALA A 107 -3.85 8.92 10.60
N PHE A 108 -3.29 9.46 9.52
CA PHE A 108 -2.65 10.78 9.47
C PHE A 108 -3.25 11.63 8.34
N PRO A 109 -4.54 12.03 8.43
CA PRO A 109 -5.28 12.68 7.33
C PRO A 109 -4.71 14.05 6.90
N GLU A 110 -3.73 14.59 7.61
CA GLU A 110 -2.96 15.78 7.28
C GLU A 110 -1.87 15.54 6.21
N HIS A 111 -1.53 14.28 5.89
CA HIS A 111 -0.52 13.93 4.88
C HIS A 111 -0.73 14.65 3.54
N ASN A 112 0.34 14.92 2.80
CA ASN A 112 0.26 15.49 1.44
C ASN A 112 0.64 14.50 0.32
N VAL A 113 0.64 13.20 0.62
CA VAL A 113 0.84 12.12 -0.36
C VAL A 113 -0.10 12.30 -1.56
N LYS A 114 0.48 12.31 -2.76
CA LYS A 114 -0.24 12.51 -4.03
C LYS A 114 -0.70 11.17 -4.59
N ASN A 115 0.23 10.28 -4.88
CA ASN A 115 -0.08 8.95 -5.40
C ASN A 115 0.34 7.90 -4.38
N PHE A 116 -0.55 6.94 -4.13
CA PHE A 116 -0.28 5.75 -3.33
C PHE A 116 -0.31 4.52 -4.24
N ILE A 117 0.79 3.77 -4.27
CA ILE A 117 0.92 2.49 -4.98
C ILE A 117 0.92 1.36 -3.95
N SER A 118 -0.12 0.53 -4.00
CA SER A 118 -0.25 -0.72 -3.26
C SER A 118 0.24 -1.87 -4.13
N LEU A 119 1.45 -2.35 -3.89
CA LEU A 119 2.05 -3.45 -4.64
C LEU A 119 1.80 -4.79 -3.94
N SER A 120 0.80 -5.53 -4.44
CA SER A 120 0.34 -6.84 -3.95
C SER A 120 0.13 -6.92 -2.43
N GLY A 121 -0.54 -5.92 -1.85
CA GLY A 121 -0.84 -5.91 -0.41
C GLY A 121 -2.19 -6.53 -0.07
N PRO A 122 -2.36 -7.22 1.08
CA PRO A 122 -3.63 -7.85 1.44
C PRO A 122 -4.69 -6.82 1.89
N GLN A 123 -5.17 -5.97 0.98
CA GLN A 123 -6.03 -4.84 1.32
C GLN A 123 -7.37 -5.27 1.93
N ALA A 124 -7.88 -6.44 1.54
CA ALA A 124 -9.07 -7.06 2.13
C ALA A 124 -8.78 -8.11 3.22
N GLY A 125 -7.50 -8.26 3.62
CA GLY A 125 -7.05 -9.26 4.58
C GLY A 125 -6.51 -10.54 3.93
N GLN A 126 -6.18 -11.52 4.75
CA GLN A 126 -5.55 -12.77 4.35
C GLN A 126 -6.31 -13.98 4.92
N TYR A 127 -6.47 -15.02 4.11
CA TYR A 127 -6.99 -16.33 4.49
C TYR A 127 -6.40 -17.43 3.59
N GLY A 128 -5.18 -17.90 3.89
CA GLY A 128 -4.50 -18.92 3.08
C GLY A 128 -3.35 -19.62 3.81
N THR A 129 -3.12 -20.89 3.48
CA THR A 129 -2.09 -21.75 4.11
C THR A 129 -0.66 -21.34 3.74
N ASP A 130 -0.43 -20.94 2.49
CA ASP A 130 0.93 -20.72 1.99
C ASP A 130 1.60 -19.58 2.73
N PHE A 131 0.86 -18.48 2.92
CA PHE A 131 1.28 -17.38 3.80
C PHE A 131 1.44 -17.81 5.27
N LEU A 132 0.52 -18.61 5.80
CA LEU A 132 0.57 -19.03 7.20
C LEU A 132 1.79 -19.88 7.49
N HIS A 133 2.13 -20.83 6.64
CA HIS A 133 3.26 -21.73 6.87
C HIS A 133 4.62 -21.03 6.79
N LEU A 134 4.71 -19.83 6.17
CA LEU A 134 5.92 -19.00 6.25
C LEU A 134 6.23 -18.55 7.68
N ILE A 135 5.22 -18.50 8.57
CA ILE A 135 5.32 -17.89 9.90
C ILE A 135 4.94 -18.89 11.01
N PHE A 136 3.96 -19.74 10.73
CA PHE A 136 3.37 -20.75 11.61
C PHE A 136 3.27 -22.10 10.86
N PRO A 137 4.38 -22.83 10.71
CA PRO A 137 4.46 -24.02 9.84
C PRO A 137 3.48 -25.15 10.21
N ASP A 138 3.07 -25.25 11.48
CA ASP A 138 2.17 -26.30 11.97
C ASP A 138 0.70 -25.85 12.12
N LEU A 139 0.39 -24.58 11.83
CA LEU A 139 -0.95 -24.03 12.06
C LEU A 139 -1.89 -24.38 10.90
N ALA A 140 -2.86 -25.26 11.18
CA ALA A 140 -3.89 -25.59 10.21
C ALA A 140 -4.80 -24.38 9.92
N LEU A 141 -5.04 -24.09 8.63
CA LEU A 141 -5.90 -22.98 8.17
C LEU A 141 -7.27 -22.94 8.87
N LYS A 142 -7.90 -24.11 9.05
CA LYS A 142 -9.24 -24.23 9.64
C LYS A 142 -9.29 -23.91 11.13
N SER A 143 -8.16 -23.98 11.85
CA SER A 143 -8.07 -23.66 13.28
C SER A 143 -7.30 -22.36 13.54
N ALA A 144 -6.78 -21.71 12.50
CA ALA A 144 -6.02 -20.47 12.62
C ALA A 144 -6.81 -19.35 13.32
N PHE A 145 -8.14 -19.34 13.17
CA PHE A 145 -9.01 -18.39 13.85
C PHE A 145 -8.93 -18.48 15.38
N GLU A 146 -8.67 -19.66 15.96
CA GLU A 146 -8.57 -19.83 17.42
C GLU A 146 -7.37 -19.06 17.98
N LEU A 147 -6.27 -19.01 17.21
CA LEU A 147 -5.11 -18.19 17.54
C LEU A 147 -5.39 -16.71 17.23
N PHE A 148 -5.77 -16.38 16.00
CA PHE A 148 -5.83 -14.99 15.55
C PHE A 148 -6.97 -14.20 16.17
N TYR A 149 -8.12 -14.83 16.46
CA TYR A 149 -9.23 -14.22 17.19
C TYR A 149 -9.13 -14.44 18.70
N SER A 150 -7.91 -14.38 19.22
CA SER A 150 -7.61 -14.33 20.64
C SER A 150 -6.87 -13.04 20.99
N ARG A 151 -6.81 -12.70 22.28
CA ARG A 151 -6.01 -11.57 22.76
C ARG A 151 -4.55 -11.67 22.31
N VAL A 152 -3.95 -12.87 22.33
CA VAL A 152 -2.55 -13.07 21.96
C VAL A 152 -2.36 -12.89 20.45
N GLY A 153 -3.23 -13.49 19.63
CA GLY A 153 -3.15 -13.37 18.17
C GLY A 153 -3.21 -11.92 17.69
N GLN A 154 -4.02 -11.08 18.33
CA GLN A 154 -4.15 -9.66 17.99
C GLN A 154 -2.93 -8.79 18.37
N HIS A 155 -1.94 -9.32 19.10
CA HIS A 155 -0.64 -8.64 19.26
C HIS A 155 0.29 -8.85 18.06
N THR A 156 -0.05 -9.75 17.13
CA THR A 156 0.74 -10.03 15.92
C THR A 156 0.20 -9.30 14.70
N SER A 157 1.07 -8.90 13.77
CA SER A 157 0.64 -8.25 12.53
C SER A 157 -0.29 -9.13 11.71
N VAL A 158 0.03 -10.43 11.57
CA VAL A 158 -0.78 -11.40 10.82
C VAL A 158 -2.19 -11.50 11.40
N GLY A 159 -2.32 -11.63 12.73
CA GLY A 159 -3.64 -11.70 13.37
C GLY A 159 -4.48 -10.44 13.16
N ASN A 160 -3.84 -9.28 12.99
CA ASN A 160 -4.53 -8.01 12.75
C ASN A 160 -5.24 -7.96 11.39
N TYR A 161 -4.74 -8.64 10.35
CA TYR A 161 -5.40 -8.70 9.03
C TYR A 161 -5.84 -10.10 8.60
N TRP A 162 -5.91 -11.05 9.54
CA TRP A 162 -6.57 -12.32 9.33
C TRP A 162 -8.07 -12.12 9.16
N ASN A 163 -8.62 -12.53 8.01
CA ASN A 163 -10.02 -12.32 7.66
C ASN A 163 -10.67 -13.66 7.28
N ASP A 164 -11.05 -14.45 8.27
CA ASP A 164 -11.65 -15.77 8.06
C ASP A 164 -13.09 -15.64 7.50
N PRO A 165 -13.36 -16.05 6.26
CA PRO A 165 -14.68 -15.91 5.66
C PRO A 165 -15.74 -16.81 6.32
N TYR A 166 -15.34 -17.85 7.06
CA TYR A 166 -16.25 -18.77 7.73
C TYR A 166 -16.55 -18.35 9.18
N HIS A 167 -15.77 -17.43 9.74
CA HIS A 167 -15.88 -16.96 11.12
C HIS A 167 -16.03 -15.44 11.21
N GLN A 168 -16.87 -14.85 10.33
CA GLN A 168 -17.05 -13.40 10.23
C GLN A 168 -17.57 -12.73 11.52
N THR A 169 -18.36 -13.45 12.33
CA THR A 169 -18.77 -12.95 13.66
C THR A 169 -17.55 -12.76 14.57
N LEU A 170 -16.67 -13.77 14.66
CA LEU A 170 -15.45 -13.70 15.46
C LEU A 170 -14.46 -12.67 14.89
N TYR A 171 -14.33 -12.58 13.58
CA TYR A 171 -13.53 -11.55 12.92
C TYR A 171 -13.97 -10.14 13.39
N LYS A 172 -15.28 -9.84 13.37
CA LYS A 172 -15.79 -8.53 13.81
C LYS A 172 -15.71 -8.33 15.33
N GLU A 173 -15.78 -9.40 16.12
CA GLU A 173 -15.72 -9.31 17.58
C GLU A 173 -14.29 -9.15 18.11
N TYR A 174 -13.32 -9.86 17.52
CA TYR A 174 -11.97 -9.98 18.06
C TYR A 174 -10.90 -9.25 17.24
N SER A 175 -11.09 -9.03 15.93
CA SER A 175 -10.06 -8.33 15.13
C SER A 175 -9.98 -6.86 15.53
N GLN A 176 -8.80 -6.45 15.99
CA GLN A 176 -8.56 -5.10 16.53
C GLN A 176 -8.07 -4.11 15.47
N TYR A 177 -7.96 -4.53 14.20
CA TYR A 177 -7.32 -3.74 13.15
C TYR A 177 -8.13 -3.70 11.87
N LEU A 178 -8.16 -4.77 11.07
CA LEU A 178 -8.71 -4.73 9.71
C LEU A 178 -10.16 -4.23 9.62
N PRO A 179 -11.13 -4.66 10.47
CA PRO A 179 -12.50 -4.17 10.36
C PRO A 179 -12.62 -2.67 10.72
N TYR A 180 -11.73 -2.14 11.55
CA TYR A 180 -11.68 -0.71 11.86
C TYR A 180 -11.04 0.09 10.72
N VAL A 181 -9.92 -0.39 10.17
CA VAL A 181 -9.26 0.24 9.02
C VAL A 181 -10.19 0.21 7.78
N ASN A 182 -11.03 -0.81 7.64
CA ASN A 182 -12.02 -0.89 6.56
C ASN A 182 -13.33 -0.13 6.84
N ASN A 183 -13.47 0.49 8.03
CA ASN A 183 -14.71 1.10 8.49
C ASN A 183 -15.93 0.15 8.46
N GLU A 184 -15.70 -1.17 8.52
CA GLU A 184 -16.72 -2.21 8.72
C GLU A 184 -17.28 -2.11 10.14
N ILE A 185 -16.43 -1.74 11.10
CA ILE A 185 -16.81 -1.31 12.45
C ILE A 185 -16.54 0.18 12.55
N LYS A 186 -17.58 0.95 12.83
CA LYS A 186 -17.46 2.41 12.99
C LYS A 186 -16.73 2.76 14.28
N SER A 187 -15.84 3.74 14.19
CA SER A 187 -15.14 4.35 15.31
C SER A 187 -15.21 5.87 15.21
N ASN A 188 -14.74 6.58 16.24
CA ASN A 188 -14.59 8.03 16.20
C ASN A 188 -13.62 8.53 15.10
N ARG A 189 -12.79 7.63 14.53
CA ARG A 189 -11.82 7.96 13.48
C ARG A 189 -12.31 7.65 12.06
N SER A 190 -13.51 7.07 11.91
CA SER A 190 -13.98 6.59 10.62
C SER A 190 -14.03 7.68 9.53
N GLU A 191 -14.41 8.90 9.88
CA GLU A 191 -14.42 10.04 8.94
C GLU A 191 -13.00 10.52 8.60
N GLU A 192 -12.07 10.50 9.57
CA GLU A 192 -10.65 10.81 9.32
C GLU A 192 -10.05 9.82 8.33
N PHE A 193 -10.35 8.52 8.50
CA PHE A 193 -9.85 7.46 7.64
C PHE A 193 -10.30 7.68 6.19
N LYS A 194 -11.59 7.96 5.98
CA LYS A 194 -12.12 8.28 4.65
C LYS A 194 -11.50 9.55 4.08
N LYS A 195 -11.31 10.59 4.90
CA LYS A 195 -10.66 11.84 4.48
C LYS A 195 -9.23 11.61 4.01
N GLY A 196 -8.44 10.82 4.73
CA GLY A 196 -7.06 10.49 4.34
C GLY A 196 -6.98 9.89 2.94
N ILE A 197 -7.79 8.86 2.68
CA ILE A 197 -7.81 8.18 1.37
C ILE A 197 -8.31 9.09 0.25
N THR A 198 -9.40 9.82 0.47
CA THR A 198 -10.03 10.64 -0.59
C THR A 198 -9.21 11.86 -1.00
N LYS A 199 -8.17 12.23 -0.26
CA LYS A 199 -7.20 13.28 -0.64
C LYS A 199 -6.22 12.86 -1.73
N LEU A 200 -6.01 11.56 -1.94
CA LEU A 200 -5.07 11.05 -2.93
C LEU A 200 -5.44 11.56 -4.32
N ASN A 201 -4.44 11.98 -5.09
CA ASN A 201 -4.59 12.20 -6.53
C ASN A 201 -4.80 10.88 -7.25
N LYS A 202 -4.05 9.83 -6.88
CA LYS A 202 -4.27 8.46 -7.36
C LYS A 202 -4.03 7.42 -6.27
N MET A 203 -4.86 6.39 -6.27
CA MET A 203 -4.62 5.13 -5.55
C MET A 203 -4.49 4.03 -6.61
N ILE A 204 -3.34 3.36 -6.64
CA ILE A 204 -3.01 2.33 -7.60
C ILE A 204 -2.92 1.00 -6.86
N LEU A 205 -3.75 0.05 -7.25
CA LEU A 205 -3.83 -1.30 -6.69
C LEU A 205 -3.25 -2.28 -7.71
N ILE A 206 -2.08 -2.84 -7.41
CA ILE A 206 -1.37 -3.77 -8.27
C ILE A 206 -1.42 -5.16 -7.64
N GLY A 207 -1.73 -6.18 -8.41
CA GLY A 207 -1.70 -7.58 -7.97
C GLY A 207 -1.96 -8.52 -9.14
N GLY A 208 -2.04 -9.82 -8.89
CA GLY A 208 -2.15 -10.80 -9.97
C GLY A 208 -2.52 -12.21 -9.51
N PRO A 209 -3.10 -13.02 -10.42
CA PRO A 209 -3.60 -14.37 -10.10
C PRO A 209 -2.52 -15.37 -9.68
N ASP A 210 -1.28 -15.16 -10.12
CA ASP A 210 -0.16 -16.08 -9.87
C ASP A 210 0.68 -15.67 -8.64
N ASP A 211 0.19 -14.75 -7.80
CA ASP A 211 0.89 -14.24 -6.62
C ASP A 211 1.27 -15.35 -5.64
N ASN A 212 0.43 -16.37 -5.46
CA ASN A 212 0.63 -17.57 -4.63
C ASN A 212 0.90 -17.39 -3.11
N VAL A 213 0.97 -16.16 -2.59
CA VAL A 213 1.07 -15.88 -1.15
C VAL A 213 -0.18 -15.18 -0.64
N ILE A 214 -0.60 -14.10 -1.31
CA ILE A 214 -1.83 -13.38 -0.96
C ILE A 214 -3.03 -14.26 -1.32
N THR A 215 -3.90 -14.52 -0.34
CA THR A 215 -5.04 -15.41 -0.51
C THR A 215 -6.31 -14.81 0.09
N PRO A 216 -7.36 -14.59 -0.73
CA PRO A 216 -7.37 -14.70 -2.20
C PRO A 216 -6.49 -13.60 -2.82
N TRP A 217 -5.89 -13.83 -4.00
CA TRP A 217 -4.97 -12.86 -4.62
C TRP A 217 -5.67 -11.53 -4.92
N GLU A 218 -6.98 -11.57 -5.18
CA GLU A 218 -7.85 -10.42 -5.38
C GLU A 218 -7.90 -9.49 -4.16
N SER A 219 -7.45 -9.94 -2.97
CA SER A 219 -7.28 -9.09 -1.79
C SER A 219 -6.36 -7.89 -2.07
N SER A 220 -5.39 -8.05 -3.00
CA SER A 220 -4.57 -6.95 -3.55
C SER A 220 -5.37 -5.80 -4.17
N GLN A 221 -6.58 -6.11 -4.63
CA GLN A 221 -7.51 -5.21 -5.31
C GLN A 221 -8.84 -5.10 -4.57
N PHE A 222 -8.82 -5.34 -3.24
CA PHE A 222 -9.99 -5.37 -2.36
C PHE A 222 -11.07 -6.41 -2.72
N GLY A 223 -10.83 -7.35 -3.62
CA GLY A 223 -11.69 -8.53 -3.76
C GLY A 223 -11.53 -9.44 -2.55
N TYR A 224 -12.58 -10.17 -2.18
CA TYR A 224 -12.51 -11.12 -1.06
C TYR A 224 -13.55 -12.22 -1.17
N TYR A 225 -13.38 -13.30 -0.40
CA TYR A 225 -14.37 -14.35 -0.29
C TYR A 225 -15.73 -13.80 0.17
N GLY A 226 -16.77 -14.13 -0.58
CA GLY A 226 -18.18 -14.00 -0.20
C GLY A 226 -18.76 -15.35 0.20
N GLU A 227 -20.06 -15.53 -0.06
CA GLU A 227 -20.72 -16.81 0.21
C GLU A 227 -20.17 -17.94 -0.67
N ASN A 228 -20.15 -19.16 -0.11
CA ASN A 228 -19.73 -20.39 -0.81
C ASN A 228 -18.32 -20.34 -1.43
N ASN A 229 -17.38 -19.61 -0.81
CA ASN A 229 -15.98 -19.49 -1.25
C ASN A 229 -15.79 -18.84 -2.62
N THR A 230 -16.81 -18.17 -3.13
CA THR A 230 -16.69 -17.38 -4.35
C THR A 230 -16.02 -16.05 -4.00
N VAL A 231 -15.03 -15.64 -4.79
CA VAL A 231 -14.41 -14.32 -4.62
C VAL A 231 -15.33 -13.25 -5.22
N VAL A 232 -15.68 -12.27 -4.40
CA VAL A 232 -16.47 -11.10 -4.77
C VAL A 232 -15.51 -9.94 -5.02
N ASN A 233 -15.61 -9.33 -6.20
CA ASN A 233 -14.78 -8.20 -6.60
C ASN A 233 -15.15 -6.92 -5.81
N LEU A 234 -14.23 -5.95 -5.78
CA LEU A 234 -14.38 -4.68 -5.04
C LEU A 234 -15.77 -4.02 -5.20
N ILE A 235 -16.24 -3.86 -6.44
CA ILE A 235 -17.48 -3.12 -6.74
C ILE A 235 -18.73 -3.73 -6.08
N ASP A 236 -18.68 -5.03 -5.81
CA ASP A 236 -19.78 -5.81 -5.25
C ASP A 236 -19.68 -5.99 -3.73
N ARG A 237 -18.65 -5.41 -3.09
CA ARG A 237 -18.48 -5.43 -1.63
C ARG A 237 -19.02 -4.17 -0.97
N ASP A 238 -19.48 -4.30 0.28
CA ASP A 238 -20.05 -3.19 1.06
C ASP A 238 -19.08 -2.02 1.27
N ILE A 239 -17.76 -2.31 1.35
CA ILE A 239 -16.72 -1.27 1.47
C ILE A 239 -16.75 -0.28 0.30
N TYR A 240 -17.15 -0.73 -0.89
CA TYR A 240 -17.32 0.10 -2.08
C TYR A 240 -18.75 0.64 -2.18
N LYS A 241 -19.78 -0.22 -2.08
CA LYS A 241 -21.20 0.19 -2.25
C LYS A 241 -21.60 1.30 -1.29
N ASN A 242 -21.13 1.22 -0.05
CA ASN A 242 -21.40 2.19 1.00
C ASN A 242 -20.28 3.25 1.14
N ASP A 243 -19.29 3.20 0.24
CA ASP A 243 -18.14 4.09 0.18
C ASP A 243 -17.47 4.30 1.55
N LEU A 244 -17.24 3.20 2.27
CA LEU A 244 -16.90 3.22 3.71
C LEU A 244 -15.58 3.94 3.99
N ILE A 245 -14.61 3.82 3.09
CA ILE A 245 -13.29 4.48 3.19
C ILE A 245 -13.01 5.41 1.99
N GLY A 246 -13.97 5.62 1.10
CA GLY A 246 -13.80 6.53 -0.06
C GLY A 246 -13.33 5.88 -1.37
N LEU A 247 -13.35 4.54 -1.48
CA LEU A 247 -12.93 3.86 -2.72
C LEU A 247 -13.84 4.19 -3.91
N LYS A 248 -15.16 4.24 -3.70
CA LYS A 248 -16.09 4.64 -4.75
C LYS A 248 -15.91 6.11 -5.12
N THR A 249 -15.67 6.97 -4.12
CA THR A 249 -15.33 8.38 -4.36
C THR A 249 -14.08 8.55 -5.23
N LEU A 250 -13.03 7.76 -5.00
CA LEU A 250 -11.82 7.79 -5.84
C LEU A 250 -12.10 7.25 -7.25
N ASP A 251 -12.86 6.17 -7.36
CA ASP A 251 -13.18 5.52 -8.63
C ASP A 251 -14.06 6.40 -9.53
N ASP A 252 -15.15 6.96 -9.00
CA ASP A 252 -16.03 7.91 -9.70
C ASP A 252 -15.25 9.13 -10.24
N ALA A 253 -14.17 9.52 -9.55
CA ALA A 253 -13.28 10.62 -9.94
C ALA A 253 -12.13 10.19 -10.88
N GLY A 254 -12.06 8.91 -11.28
CA GLY A 254 -10.98 8.35 -12.11
C GLY A 254 -9.61 8.26 -11.41
N ARG A 255 -9.59 8.38 -10.08
CA ARG A 255 -8.41 8.40 -9.20
C ARG A 255 -8.07 7.03 -8.61
N LEU A 256 -8.98 6.06 -8.64
CA LEU A 256 -8.66 4.66 -8.37
C LEU A 256 -8.18 3.98 -9.65
N LYS A 257 -7.10 3.20 -9.58
CA LYS A 257 -6.58 2.38 -10.67
C LYS A 257 -6.32 0.97 -10.17
N ILE A 258 -6.87 -0.01 -10.86
CA ILE A 258 -6.68 -1.43 -10.61
C ILE A 258 -5.86 -2.00 -11.76
N ILE A 259 -4.73 -2.63 -11.45
CA ILE A 259 -3.79 -3.20 -12.42
C ILE A 259 -3.58 -4.67 -12.07
N THR A 260 -4.08 -5.55 -12.93
CA THR A 260 -3.89 -7.00 -12.81
C THR A 260 -2.76 -7.44 -13.72
N VAL A 261 -1.71 -8.04 -13.15
CA VAL A 261 -0.56 -8.55 -13.92
C VAL A 261 -0.44 -10.06 -13.70
N PRO A 262 -0.70 -10.90 -14.72
CA PRO A 262 -0.53 -12.34 -14.61
C PRO A 262 0.96 -12.73 -14.66
N GLY A 263 1.26 -13.95 -14.20
CA GLY A 263 2.59 -14.57 -14.27
C GLY A 263 3.62 -14.03 -13.28
N VAL A 264 3.18 -13.35 -12.22
CA VAL A 264 4.07 -12.74 -11.21
C VAL A 264 3.83 -13.41 -9.86
N ASP A 265 4.82 -14.20 -9.45
CA ASP A 265 4.95 -14.73 -8.08
C ASP A 265 5.13 -13.60 -7.06
N HIS A 266 4.66 -13.77 -5.82
CA HIS A 266 4.69 -12.74 -4.79
C HIS A 266 6.07 -12.07 -4.63
N PHE A 267 7.14 -12.85 -4.58
CA PHE A 267 8.48 -12.33 -4.37
C PHE A 267 9.02 -11.58 -5.58
N MET A 268 8.44 -11.81 -6.76
CA MET A 268 8.86 -11.15 -8.00
C MET A 268 8.26 -9.75 -8.17
N TRP A 269 7.23 -9.35 -7.41
CA TRP A 269 6.65 -8.01 -7.52
C TRP A 269 7.67 -6.89 -7.29
N HIS A 270 8.61 -7.07 -6.35
CA HIS A 270 9.62 -6.08 -6.02
C HIS A 270 11.01 -6.38 -6.61
N LEU A 271 11.19 -7.56 -7.24
CA LEU A 271 12.45 -7.98 -7.85
C LEU A 271 12.44 -7.97 -9.38
N ASN A 272 11.28 -7.77 -9.99
CA ASN A 272 11.15 -7.72 -11.45
C ASN A 272 11.17 -6.26 -11.96
N ILE A 273 12.22 -5.90 -12.69
CA ILE A 273 12.40 -4.56 -13.26
C ILE A 273 11.23 -4.15 -14.16
N SER A 274 10.62 -5.09 -14.89
CA SER A 274 9.48 -4.79 -15.77
C SER A 274 8.23 -4.39 -14.97
N ILE A 275 8.11 -4.82 -13.71
CA ILE A 275 7.04 -4.34 -12.83
C ILE A 275 7.26 -2.88 -12.49
N VAL A 276 8.51 -2.51 -12.20
CA VAL A 276 8.87 -1.12 -11.90
C VAL A 276 8.61 -0.22 -13.10
N ASP A 277 9.13 -0.62 -14.26
CA ASP A 277 9.06 0.17 -15.48
C ASP A 277 7.63 0.39 -15.97
N ASN A 278 6.81 -0.66 -15.96
CA ASN A 278 5.51 -0.63 -16.62
C ASN A 278 4.36 -0.25 -15.69
N PHE A 279 4.50 -0.49 -14.37
CA PHE A 279 3.38 -0.36 -13.43
C PHE A 279 3.66 0.54 -12.22
N ILE A 280 4.92 0.94 -11.98
CA ILE A 280 5.29 1.84 -10.87
C ILE A 280 5.68 3.22 -11.42
N LEU A 281 6.71 3.32 -12.26
CA LEU A 281 7.23 4.59 -12.78
C LEU A 281 6.17 5.50 -13.43
N PRO A 282 5.17 4.99 -14.18
CA PRO A 282 4.14 5.84 -14.79
C PRO A 282 3.30 6.65 -13.78
N TYR A 283 3.40 6.35 -12.49
CA TYR A 283 2.67 7.01 -11.41
C TYR A 283 3.56 7.81 -10.45
N LEU A 284 4.83 8.03 -10.81
CA LEU A 284 5.80 8.80 -10.02
C LEU A 284 6.22 10.05 -10.80
N ASP A 285 5.47 11.14 -10.65
CA ASP A 285 5.64 12.39 -11.40
C ASP A 285 6.52 13.44 -10.71
#